data_AF-A0A9Q1HK39-F1
#
_entry.id   AF-A0A9Q1HK39-F1
#
_cell.length_a   1.000
_cell.length_b   1.000
_cell.length_c   1.000
_cell.angle_alpha   90.00
_cell.angle_beta   90.00
_cell.angle_gamma   90.00
#
_symmetry.space_group_name_H-M   'P 1'
#
loop_
_entity.id
_entity.type
_entity.pdbx_description
1 polymer ?
#
loop_
_entity_poly.entity_id
_entity_poly.type
_entity_poly.pdbx_seq_one_letter_code
_entity_poly.pdbx_strand_id
1 'polypeptide(L)' 'MLTIAETFCKDITLYGFYPYQKDSSGAHILHHYYEPNLKDFHTDAHDFEEEHTLFKSLHKRKFLRLVVERCETKL' A
#
# COMPACT_ATOMS: atom_id res chain seq x y z
N MET A 1 -6.81 8.35 4.30
CA MET A 1 -7.16 7.87 5.66
C MET A 1 -6.04 8.05 6.67
N LEU A 2 -4.77 7.94 6.27
CA LEU A 2 -3.62 8.08 7.18
C LEU A 2 -3.70 9.30 8.12
N THR A 3 -3.92 10.50 7.58
CA THR A 3 -3.95 11.75 8.37
C THR A 3 -4.96 11.74 9.53
N ILE A 4 -6.10 11.05 9.36
CA ILE A 4 -7.10 10.91 10.42
C ILE A 4 -6.62 9.89 11.47
N ALA A 5 -6.00 8.79 11.04
CA ALA A 5 -5.46 7.79 11.97
C ALA A 5 -4.37 8.38 12.88
N GLU A 6 -3.56 9.31 12.37
CA GLU A 6 -2.51 9.99 13.14
C GLU A 6 -3.03 10.78 14.36
N THR A 7 -4.30 11.18 14.37
CA THR A 7 -4.87 11.91 15.53
C THR A 7 -5.29 10.99 16.68
N PHE A 8 -5.47 9.68 16.42
CA PHE A 8 -6.04 8.74 17.38
C PHE A 8 -5.13 7.55 17.68
N CYS A 9 -4.27 7.17 16.74
CA CYS A 9 -3.47 5.96 16.82
C CYS A 9 -2.04 6.27 17.22
N LYS A 10 -1.53 5.53 18.22
CA LYS A 10 -0.11 5.58 18.60
C LYS A 10 0.79 4.90 17.56
N ASP A 11 0.36 3.74 17.07
CA ASP A 11 1.10 2.93 16.11
C ASP A 11 0.20 2.63 14.90
N ILE A 12 0.69 2.94 13.70
CA ILE A 12 -0.07 2.78 12.46
C ILE A 12 0.59 1.71 11.60
N THR A 13 -0.19 0.71 11.19
CA THR A 13 0.21 -0.21 10.11
C THR A 13 -0.74 -0.02 8.92
N LEU A 14 -0.17 0.24 7.75
CA LEU A 14 -0.88 0.30 6.48
C LEU A 14 -0.74 -1.04 5.74
N TYR A 15 -1.88 -1.54 5.26
CA TYR A 15 -2.00 -2.73 4.43
C TYR A 15 -2.76 -2.37 3.15
N GLY A 16 -2.47 -3.08 2.05
CA GLY A 16 -3.22 -2.94 0.80
C GLY A 16 -3.02 -1.62 0.06
N PHE A 17 -2.09 -0.76 0.52
CA PHE A 17 -1.69 0.43 -0.24
C PHE A 17 -0.49 0.07 -1.13
N TYR A 18 -0.79 -0.39 -2.34
CA TYR A 18 0.19 -0.77 -3.35
C TYR A 18 -0.38 -0.46 -4.74
N PRO A 19 0.01 0.67 -5.36
CA PRO A 19 -0.68 1.18 -6.55
C PRO A 19 -0.14 0.62 -7.87
N TYR A 20 0.72 -0.40 -7.82
CA TYR A 20 1.35 -0.96 -9.02
C TYR A 20 0.64 -2.22 -9.48
N GLN A 21 0.71 -2.46 -10.79
CA GLN A 21 0.12 -3.64 -11.43
C GLN A 21 0.97 -4.91 -11.33
N LYS A 22 2.19 -4.79 -10.80
CA LYS A 22 3.13 -5.89 -10.67
C LYS A 22 3.71 -5.93 -9.28
N ASP A 23 3.88 -7.12 -8.72
CA ASP A 23 4.56 -7.31 -7.45
C ASP A 23 6.10 -7.18 -7.58
N SER A 24 6.81 -7.38 -6.47
CA SER A 24 8.27 -7.32 -6.41
C SER A 24 8.98 -8.40 -7.24
N SER A 25 8.28 -9.47 -7.63
CA SER A 25 8.77 -10.51 -8.55
C SER A 25 8.46 -10.21 -10.03
N GLY A 26 7.69 -9.15 -10.30
CA GLY A 26 7.23 -8.76 -11.63
C GLY A 26 5.95 -9.47 -12.08
N ALA A 27 5.32 -10.28 -11.23
CA ALA A 27 4.06 -10.95 -11.55
C ALA A 27 2.91 -9.94 -11.51
N HIS A 28 1.99 -10.05 -12.48
CA HIS A 28 0.80 -9.18 -12.52
C HIS A 28 -0.11 -9.47 -11.33
N ILE A 29 -0.56 -8.41 -10.67
CA ILE A 29 -1.51 -8.46 -9.55
C ILE A 29 -2.77 -7.65 -9.88
N LEU A 30 -3.87 -8.04 -9.25
CA LEU A 30 -5.14 -7.33 -9.34
C LEU A 30 -4.99 -5.94 -8.70
N HIS A 31 -5.65 -4.93 -9.29
CA HIS A 31 -5.65 -3.59 -8.70
C HIS A 31 -6.38 -3.59 -7.35
N HIS A 32 -7.52 -4.28 -7.27
CA HIS A 32 -8.19 -4.56 -6.01
C HIS A 32 -8.11 -6.04 -5.65
N TYR A 33 -7.92 -6.33 -4.37
CA TYR A 33 -7.76 -7.71 -3.86
C TYR A 33 -8.98 -8.63 -4.08
N TYR A 34 -10.15 -8.06 -4.38
CA TYR A 34 -11.41 -8.78 -4.57
C TYR A 34 -11.86 -8.81 -6.03
N GLU A 35 -11.07 -8.27 -6.96
CA GLU A 35 -11.42 -8.30 -8.38
C GLU A 35 -11.37 -9.73 -8.94
N PRO A 36 -12.30 -10.09 -9.85
CA PRO A 36 -12.30 -11.43 -10.44
C PRO A 36 -11.21 -11.59 -11.52
N ASN A 37 -10.71 -10.50 -12.11
CA ASN A 37 -9.77 -10.49 -13.23
C ASN A 37 -8.87 -9.25 -13.17
N LEU A 38 -7.70 -9.33 -13.81
CA LEU A 38 -6.80 -8.18 -14.00
C LEU A 38 -7.52 -7.05 -14.74
N LYS A 39 -7.34 -5.83 -14.24
CA LYS A 39 -7.85 -4.60 -14.86
C LYS A 39 -6.77 -3.54 -14.85
N ASP A 40 -6.66 -2.84 -15.96
CA ASP A 40 -5.89 -1.59 -16.02
C ASP A 40 -6.71 -0.49 -15.38
N PHE A 41 -6.27 0.00 -14.23
CA PHE A 41 -6.87 1.11 -13.52
C PHE A 41 -5.99 2.36 -13.68
N HIS A 42 -6.60 3.45 -14.14
CA HIS A 42 -5.97 4.76 -14.27
C HIS A 42 -6.97 5.85 -13.88
N THR A 43 -6.48 6.91 -13.23
CA THR A 43 -7.26 8.08 -12.86
C THR A 43 -6.35 9.30 -12.76
N ASP A 44 -6.87 10.48 -13.12
CA ASP A 44 -6.18 11.77 -12.95
C ASP A 44 -6.52 12.45 -11.62
N ALA A 45 -7.41 11.85 -10.82
CA ALA A 45 -7.85 12.43 -9.55
C ALA A 45 -6.82 12.26 -8.42
N HIS A 46 -5.87 11.33 -8.59
CA HIS A 46 -4.90 10.94 -7.57
C HIS A 46 -3.54 10.64 -8.18
N ASP A 47 -2.46 11.00 -7.47
CA ASP A 47 -1.12 10.50 -7.75
C ASP A 47 -0.76 9.43 -6.71
N PHE A 48 -1.20 8.20 -6.98
CA PHE A 48 -0.97 7.11 -6.05
C PHE A 48 0.51 6.70 -5.95
N GLU A 49 1.31 6.94 -7.00
CA GLU A 49 2.74 6.64 -6.98
C GLU A 49 3.49 7.58 -6.03
N GLU A 50 3.15 8.87 -6.05
CA GLU A 50 3.65 9.86 -5.10
C GLU A 50 3.21 9.54 -3.67
N GLU A 51 1.92 9.21 -3.46
CA GLU A 51 1.40 8.79 -2.14
C GLU A 51 2.16 7.56 -1.59
N HIS A 52 2.38 6.54 -2.43
CA HIS A 52 3.12 5.34 -2.03
C HIS A 52 4.60 5.67 -1.73
N THR A 53 5.21 6.58 -2.49
CA THR A 53 6.58 7.06 -2.24
C THR A 53 6.69 7.75 -0.88
N LEU A 54 5.72 8.59 -0.54
CA LEU A 54 5.61 9.20 0.79
C LEU A 54 5.49 8.12 1.88
N PHE A 55 4.60 7.14 1.71
CA PHE A 55 4.42 6.07 2.71
C PHE A 55 5.67 5.20 2.88
N LYS A 56 6.42 4.92 1.80
CA LYS A 56 7.74 4.25 1.90
C LYS A 56 8.74 5.08 2.69
N SER A 57 8.77 6.40 2.50
CA SER A 57 9.64 7.31 3.27
C SER A 57 9.27 7.29 4.76
N LEU A 58 7.98 7.40 5.08
CA LEU A 58 7.48 7.31 6.47
C LEU A 58 7.78 5.96 7.11
N HIS A 59 7.64 4.87 6.34
CA HIS A 59 8.00 3.54 6.78
C HIS A 59 9.49 3.40 7.13
N LYS A 60 10.37 3.90 6.25
CA LYS A 60 11.83 3.91 6.48
C LYS A 60 12.21 4.68 7.75
N ARG A 61 11.48 5.75 8.05
CA ARG A 61 11.65 6.58 9.25
C ARG A 61 10.93 6.07 10.49
N LYS A 62 10.23 4.92 10.41
CA LYS A 62 9.48 4.29 11.50
C LYS A 62 8.28 5.10 12.03
N PHE A 63 7.76 6.05 11.25
CA PHE A 63 6.51 6.75 11.58
C PHE A 63 5.28 5.84 11.42
N LEU A 64 5.34 4.92 10.46
CA LEU A 64 4.32 3.89 10.26
C LEU A 64 4.96 2.58 9.79
N ARG A 65 4.23 1.49 9.85
CA ARG A 65 4.60 0.24 9.18
C ARG A 65 3.82 0.10 7.88
N LEU A 66 4.50 0.12 6.74
CA LEU A 66 3.88 -0.18 5.45
C LEU A 66 4.15 -1.66 5.14
N VAL A 67 3.09 -2.43 4.92
CA VAL A 67 3.19 -3.85 4.58
C VAL A 67 2.82 -4.03 3.11
N VAL A 68 3.82 -4.34 2.29
CA VAL A 68 3.69 -4.59 0.83
C VAL A 68 3.94 -6.03 0.43
N GLU A 69 4.42 -6.85 1.36
CA GLU A 69 4.72 -8.27 1.15
C GLU A 69 3.74 -9.15 1.94
N ARG A 70 3.70 -10.44 1.62
CA ARG A 70 2.91 -11.41 2.40
C ARG A 70 3.35 -11.38 3.87
N CYS A 71 2.37 -11.38 4.77
CA CYS A 71 2.66 -11.52 6.19
C CYS A 71 3.20 -12.91 6.48
N GLU A 72 4.28 -13.00 7.25
CA GLU A 72 4.76 -14.27 7.78
C GLU A 72 3.83 -14.74 8.90
N THR A 73 3.39 -15.99 8.83
CA THR A 73 2.87 -16.69 10.02
C THR A 73 4.05 -16.90 10.96
N LYS A 74 4.03 -16.25 12.13
CA LYS A 74 4.94 -16.63 13.20
C LYS A 74 4.56 -18.04 13.65
N LEU A 75 5.48 -19.00 13.44
CA LEU A 75 5.45 -20.32 14.06
C LEU A 75 5.69 -20.21 15.57
#